data_AF-A0A382TVE4-F1
#
_entry.id   AF-A0A382TVE4-F1
#
_cell.length_a   1.000
_cell.length_b   1.000
_cell.length_c   1.000
_cell.angle_alpha   90.00
_cell.angle_beta   90.00
_cell.angle_gamma   90.00
#
_symmetry.space_group_name_H-M   'P 1'
#
loop_
_entity.id
_entity.type
_entity.pdbx_description
1 polymer ?
#
loop_
_entity_poly.entity_id
_entity_poly.type
_entity_poly.pdbx_seq_one_letter_code
_entity_poly.pdbx_strand_id
1 'polypeptide(L)'
;MPHISDSFVDTYRTQTAPWGFGGLGEIVFLRTYSRKNGGDQTELWPETIQRVINGAIEIGVPYTQGEAELLFDHMFHLRCSFAGRGLWQLGTPLVQNMGGASLNNCYFVNVETVEDFEFIFDMLMLGGGVGFSIERAKIHELPKVKPNVAITHERTNDA
;
A
#
# COMPACT_ATOMS: atom_id res chain seq x y z
N MET A 1 10.40 -22.71 1.61
CA MET A 1 9.70 -21.62 0.92
C MET A 1 10.78 -20.65 0.44
N PRO A 2 10.69 -20.06 -0.77
CA PRO A 2 11.64 -19.02 -1.19
C PRO A 2 11.73 -17.92 -0.13
N HIS A 3 12.89 -17.30 0.02
CA HIS A 3 13.11 -16.25 1.00
C HIS A 3 14.35 -15.43 0.65
N ILE A 4 14.23 -14.11 0.72
CA ILE A 4 15.38 -13.21 0.63
C ILE A 4 16.06 -13.18 2.00
N SER A 5 17.17 -13.90 2.11
CA SER A 5 17.97 -14.01 3.34
C SER A 5 18.84 -12.78 3.59
N ASP A 6 19.19 -12.54 4.85
CA ASP A 6 20.07 -11.43 5.23
C ASP A 6 21.45 -11.51 4.57
N SER A 7 22.00 -12.73 4.44
CA SER A 7 23.29 -12.94 3.77
C SER A 7 23.26 -12.57 2.28
N PHE A 8 22.11 -12.75 1.61
CA PHE A 8 21.92 -12.29 0.24
C PHE A 8 21.86 -10.75 0.19
N VAL A 9 21.08 -10.13 1.09
CA VAL A 9 20.96 -8.66 1.18
C VAL A 9 22.30 -7.99 1.48
N ASP A 10 23.13 -8.60 2.33
CA ASP A 10 24.44 -8.09 2.69
C ASP A 10 25.38 -7.92 1.48
N THR A 11 25.19 -8.71 0.42
CA THR A 11 25.95 -8.55 -0.84
C THR A 11 25.66 -7.21 -1.55
N TYR A 12 24.52 -6.58 -1.26
CA TYR A 12 24.10 -5.29 -1.83
C TYR A 12 24.36 -4.10 -0.90
N ARG A 13 24.64 -4.31 0.39
CA ARG A 13 24.80 -3.22 1.38
C ARG A 13 25.98 -2.29 1.08
N THR A 14 27.02 -2.80 0.44
CA THR A 14 28.21 -2.01 0.05
C THR A 14 28.07 -1.38 -1.33
N GLN A 15 26.98 -1.66 -2.04
CA GLN A 15 26.70 -1.14 -3.37
C GLN A 15 25.80 0.09 -3.29
N THR A 16 26.01 1.05 -4.20
CA THR A 16 25.12 2.22 -4.33
C THR A 16 24.09 1.95 -5.42
N ALA A 17 22.81 2.03 -5.07
CA ALA A 17 21.73 1.94 -6.04
C ALA A 17 21.76 3.13 -7.02
N PRO A 18 21.34 2.95 -8.29
CA PRO A 18 21.43 3.98 -9.32
C PRO A 18 20.28 5.00 -9.21
N TRP A 19 20.17 5.72 -8.08
CA TRP A 19 19.04 6.58 -7.69
C TRP A 19 18.53 7.63 -8.70
N GLY A 20 19.28 7.91 -9.76
CA GLY A 20 18.91 8.88 -10.79
C GLY A 20 18.85 10.31 -10.28
N PHE A 21 18.63 11.27 -11.19
CA PHE A 21 18.37 12.68 -10.85
C PHE A 21 19.35 13.31 -9.85
N GLY A 22 20.64 12.96 -9.94
CA GLY A 22 21.67 13.46 -9.01
C GLY A 22 21.51 13.01 -7.56
N GLY A 23 20.85 11.87 -7.31
CA GLY A 23 20.61 11.33 -5.97
C GLY A 23 19.25 11.72 -5.37
N LEU A 24 18.43 12.52 -6.06
CA LEU A 24 17.11 12.92 -5.54
C LEU A 24 16.19 11.72 -5.27
N GLY A 25 16.33 10.63 -6.04
CA GLY A 25 15.57 9.40 -5.81
C GLY A 25 15.80 8.80 -4.41
N GLU A 26 17.02 8.89 -3.90
CA GLU A 26 17.36 8.42 -2.55
C GLU A 26 16.65 9.24 -1.48
N ILE A 27 16.66 10.57 -1.62
CA ILE A 27 16.00 11.48 -0.67
C ILE A 27 14.50 11.20 -0.65
N VAL A 28 13.87 11.00 -1.82
CA VAL A 28 12.44 10.66 -1.92
C VAL A 28 12.16 9.32 -1.26
N PHE A 29 13.01 8.30 -1.47
CA PHE A 29 12.88 7.01 -0.80
C PHE A 29 12.95 7.14 0.73
N LEU A 30 13.99 7.79 1.25
CA LEU A 30 14.22 7.96 2.68
C LEU A 30 13.07 8.70 3.38
N ARG A 31 12.50 9.73 2.74
CA ARG A 31 11.41 10.51 3.34
C ARG A 31 10.01 9.90 3.18
N THR A 32 9.82 8.92 2.31
CA THR A 32 8.47 8.45 1.92
C THR A 32 8.25 6.95 2.12
N TYR A 33 9.26 6.10 1.88
CA TYR A 33 9.09 4.65 1.87
C TYR A 33 9.93 3.92 2.94
N SER A 34 11.02 4.55 3.40
CA SER A 34 11.87 4.01 4.46
C SER A 34 11.13 4.03 5.81
N ARG A 35 10.80 2.84 6.32
CA ARG A 35 10.06 2.69 7.58
C ARG A 35 11.01 2.67 8.78
N LYS A 36 10.52 3.07 9.95
CA LYS A 36 11.26 2.86 11.21
C LYS A 36 11.29 1.39 11.58
N ASN A 37 12.46 0.87 11.94
CA ASN A 37 12.68 -0.53 12.29
C ASN A 37 12.42 -0.83 13.79
N GLY A 38 11.44 -0.16 14.41
CA GLY A 38 11.15 -0.29 15.85
C GLY A 38 12.08 0.51 16.77
N GLY A 39 13.15 1.11 16.23
CA GLY A 39 14.01 2.08 16.90
C GLY A 39 14.06 3.43 16.18
N ASP A 40 15.15 4.18 16.38
CA ASP A 40 15.38 5.47 15.72
C ASP A 40 15.91 5.35 14.28
N GLN A 41 16.24 4.12 13.84
CA GLN A 41 16.76 3.86 12.50
C GLN A 41 15.62 3.56 11.53
N THR A 42 15.84 3.93 10.27
CA THR A 42 14.92 3.67 9.17
C THR A 42 15.54 2.67 8.19
N GLU A 43 14.70 1.91 7.50
CA GLU A 43 15.13 0.89 6.55
C GLU A 43 15.99 1.47 5.41
N LEU A 44 17.08 0.79 5.10
CA LEU A 44 17.83 1.03 3.86
C LEU A 44 17.10 0.39 2.67
N TRP A 45 17.45 0.80 1.46
CA TRP A 45 16.80 0.31 0.25
C TRP A 45 16.81 -1.23 0.12
N PRO A 46 17.94 -1.94 0.32
CA PRO A 46 17.97 -3.40 0.29
C PRO A 46 17.04 -4.06 1.32
N GLU A 47 16.88 -3.44 2.50
CA GLU A 47 16.03 -3.94 3.59
C GLU A 47 14.54 -3.76 3.26
N THR A 48 14.17 -2.61 2.67
CA THR A 48 12.82 -2.41 2.15
C THR A 48 12.49 -3.42 1.05
N ILE A 49 13.41 -3.68 0.09
CA ILE A 49 13.20 -4.67 -0.97
C ILE A 49 13.01 -6.07 -0.38
N GLN A 50 13.87 -6.46 0.58
CA GLN A 50 13.77 -7.73 1.28
C GLN A 50 12.40 -7.88 1.94
N ARG A 51 11.95 -6.88 2.71
CA ARG A 51 10.65 -6.89 3.39
C ARG A 51 9.50 -7.09 2.40
N VAL A 52 9.48 -6.34 1.30
CA VAL A 52 8.35 -6.40 0.37
C VAL A 52 8.31 -7.69 -0.42
N ILE A 53 9.45 -8.24 -0.84
CA ILE A 53 9.50 -9.53 -1.55
C ILE A 53 9.12 -10.67 -0.60
N ASN A 54 9.67 -10.68 0.61
CA ASN A 54 9.30 -11.69 1.61
C ASN A 54 7.82 -11.58 2.01
N GLY A 55 7.30 -10.35 2.14
CA GLY A 55 5.88 -10.11 2.37
C GLY A 55 4.99 -10.59 1.23
N ALA A 56 5.42 -10.46 -0.02
CA ALA A 56 4.71 -11.03 -1.17
C ALA A 56 4.65 -12.57 -1.10
N ILE A 57 5.77 -13.20 -0.72
CA ILE A 57 5.85 -14.66 -0.55
C ILE A 57 4.90 -15.12 0.58
N GLU A 58 4.87 -14.39 1.70
CA GLU A 58 4.02 -14.68 2.86
C GLU A 58 2.53 -14.67 2.52
N ILE A 59 2.08 -13.72 1.67
CA ILE A 59 0.68 -13.65 1.21
C ILE A 59 0.39 -14.63 0.06
N GLY A 60 1.33 -15.52 -0.28
CA GLY A 60 1.12 -16.66 -1.18
C GLY A 60 1.53 -16.44 -2.63
N VAL A 61 2.33 -15.40 -2.95
CA VAL A 61 2.87 -15.26 -4.32
C VAL A 61 3.86 -16.39 -4.60
N PRO A 62 3.65 -17.21 -5.65
CA PRO A 62 4.36 -18.47 -5.84
C PRO A 62 5.72 -18.28 -6.54
N TYR A 63 6.59 -17.42 -6.00
CA TYR A 63 7.93 -17.26 -6.53
C TYR A 63 8.77 -18.53 -6.35
N THR A 64 9.70 -18.77 -7.26
CA THR A 64 10.89 -19.57 -7.00
C THR A 64 11.96 -18.72 -6.31
N GLN A 65 12.98 -19.34 -5.70
CA GLN A 65 14.10 -18.59 -5.10
C GLN A 65 14.79 -17.69 -6.14
N GLY A 66 15.04 -18.24 -7.34
CA GLY A 66 15.68 -17.49 -8.42
C GLY A 66 14.85 -16.31 -8.91
N GLU A 67 13.52 -16.43 -8.99
CA GLU A 67 12.65 -15.31 -9.35
C GLU A 67 12.62 -14.22 -8.27
N ALA A 68 12.62 -14.61 -6.98
CA ALA A 68 12.65 -13.66 -5.87
C ALA A 68 13.98 -12.88 -5.86
N GLU A 69 15.11 -13.55 -6.01
CA GLU A 69 16.44 -12.92 -6.09
C GLU A 69 16.59 -12.07 -7.35
N LEU A 70 16.06 -12.51 -8.49
CA LEU A 70 16.05 -11.74 -9.73
C LEU A 70 15.20 -10.47 -9.62
N LEU A 71 14.01 -10.57 -9.01
CA LEU A 71 13.17 -9.42 -8.71
C LEU A 71 13.88 -8.44 -7.77
N PHE A 72 14.58 -8.96 -6.74
CA PHE A 72 15.40 -8.15 -5.86
C PHE A 72 16.45 -7.37 -6.65
N ASP A 73 17.20 -8.02 -7.54
CA ASP A 73 18.20 -7.36 -8.37
C ASP A 73 17.60 -6.26 -9.25
N HIS A 74 16.47 -6.54 -9.91
CA HIS A 74 15.78 -5.55 -10.73
C HIS A 74 15.30 -4.34 -9.93
N MET A 75 14.78 -4.57 -8.71
CA MET A 75 14.36 -3.50 -7.82
C MET A 75 15.55 -2.69 -7.28
N PHE A 76 16.63 -3.35 -6.84
CA PHE A 76 17.83 -2.69 -6.36
C PHE A 76 18.39 -1.73 -7.42
N HIS A 77 18.44 -2.18 -8.68
CA HIS A 77 18.88 -1.38 -9.82
C HIS A 77 17.80 -0.44 -10.40
N LEU A 78 16.67 -0.26 -9.72
CA LEU A 78 15.57 0.64 -10.10
C LEU A 78 15.01 0.40 -11.51
N ARG A 79 15.08 -0.85 -12.02
CA ARG A 79 14.53 -1.25 -13.31
C ARG A 79 13.02 -1.51 -13.23
N CYS A 80 12.53 -1.85 -12.04
CA CYS A 80 11.11 -1.97 -11.71
C CYS A 80 10.90 -1.64 -10.23
N SER A 81 9.65 -1.44 -9.83
CA SER A 81 9.29 -1.26 -8.43
C SER A 81 7.85 -1.70 -8.19
N PHE A 82 7.53 -2.05 -6.94
CA PHE A 82 6.15 -2.11 -6.49
C PHE A 82 5.54 -0.71 -6.48
N ALA A 83 4.20 -0.64 -6.46
CA ALA A 83 3.52 0.62 -6.17
C ALA A 83 3.98 1.18 -4.82
N GLY A 84 3.97 2.51 -4.66
CA GLY A 84 4.41 3.16 -3.41
C GLY A 84 3.68 2.63 -2.17
N ARG A 85 2.42 2.21 -2.31
CA ARG A 85 1.69 1.51 -1.25
C ARG A 85 2.31 0.19 -0.85
N GLY A 86 2.70 -0.63 -1.83
CA GLY A 86 3.40 -1.89 -1.61
C GLY A 86 4.75 -1.66 -0.93
N LEU A 87 5.52 -0.67 -1.38
CA LEU A 87 6.79 -0.29 -0.73
C LEU A 87 6.60 0.04 0.76
N TRP A 88 5.52 0.74 1.10
CA TRP A 88 5.23 1.15 2.48
C TRP A 88 4.59 0.06 3.34
N GLN A 89 3.71 -0.79 2.79
CA GLN A 89 2.87 -1.69 3.60
C GLN A 89 3.22 -3.17 3.48
N LEU A 90 3.70 -3.64 2.34
CA LEU A 90 3.87 -5.07 2.10
C LEU A 90 4.92 -5.67 3.05
N GLY A 91 4.61 -6.82 3.65
CA GLY A 91 5.45 -7.44 4.69
C GLY A 91 5.36 -6.78 6.06
N THR A 92 4.35 -5.93 6.30
CA THR A 92 4.07 -5.36 7.63
C THR A 92 2.86 -6.04 8.28
N PRO A 93 2.74 -6.04 9.62
CA PRO A 93 1.59 -6.62 10.31
C PRO A 93 0.23 -6.02 9.91
N LEU A 94 0.24 -4.77 9.41
CA LEU A 94 -0.99 -4.09 9.01
C LEU A 94 -1.69 -4.78 7.84
N VAL A 95 -0.93 -5.44 6.95
CA VAL A 95 -1.47 -6.19 5.83
C VAL A 95 -2.27 -7.41 6.30
N GLN A 96 -1.81 -8.08 7.36
CA GLN A 96 -2.51 -9.22 7.93
C GLN A 96 -3.84 -8.80 8.59
N ASN A 97 -3.88 -7.60 9.18
CA ASN A 97 -5.07 -7.09 9.87
C ASN A 97 -6.11 -6.48 8.91
N MET A 98 -5.67 -5.75 7.89
CA MET A 98 -6.55 -5.00 6.98
C MET A 98 -6.71 -5.63 5.59
N GLY A 99 -6.07 -6.78 5.36
CA GLY A 99 -6.20 -7.57 4.15
C GLY A 99 -5.78 -6.83 2.87
N GLY A 100 -6.35 -7.27 1.75
CA GLY A 100 -6.01 -6.79 0.41
C GLY A 100 -6.31 -5.31 0.18
N ALA A 101 -7.27 -4.71 0.90
CA ALA A 101 -7.55 -3.29 0.79
C ALA A 101 -6.33 -2.44 1.22
N SER A 102 -5.54 -2.91 2.19
CA SER A 102 -4.31 -2.20 2.57
C SER A 102 -3.25 -2.19 1.47
N LEU A 103 -3.27 -3.14 0.53
CA LEU A 103 -2.29 -3.25 -0.56
C LEU A 103 -2.75 -2.56 -1.86
N ASN A 104 -4.03 -2.23 -1.97
CA ASN A 104 -4.60 -1.56 -3.12
C ASN A 104 -4.77 -0.06 -2.83
N ASN A 105 -4.32 0.77 -3.77
CA ASN A 105 -4.39 2.22 -3.63
C ASN A 105 -5.52 2.88 -4.39
N CYS A 106 -6.12 2.17 -5.35
CA CYS A 106 -7.11 2.72 -6.25
C CYS A 106 -8.34 1.82 -6.25
N TYR A 107 -9.51 2.43 -6.20
CA TYR A 107 -10.79 1.76 -6.16
C TYR A 107 -11.76 2.42 -7.14
N PHE A 108 -12.79 1.68 -7.49
CA PHE A 108 -13.89 2.19 -8.29
C PHE A 108 -15.23 1.64 -7.78
N VAL A 109 -16.26 2.49 -7.77
CA VAL A 109 -17.63 2.08 -7.44
C VAL A 109 -18.65 2.81 -8.31
N ASN A 110 -19.72 2.12 -8.72
CA ASN A 110 -20.90 2.78 -9.28
C ASN A 110 -21.80 3.17 -8.13
N VAL A 111 -22.25 4.42 -8.06
CA VAL A 111 -23.17 4.86 -7.02
C VAL A 111 -24.58 4.41 -7.40
N GLU A 112 -25.03 3.31 -6.80
CA GLU A 112 -26.36 2.72 -7.02
C GLU A 112 -27.19 2.64 -5.72
N THR A 113 -26.51 2.65 -4.58
CA THR A 113 -27.08 2.52 -3.22
C THR A 113 -26.46 3.57 -2.29
N VAL A 114 -26.99 3.71 -1.06
CA VAL A 114 -26.43 4.65 -0.08
C VAL A 114 -25.12 4.11 0.49
N GLU A 115 -25.01 2.80 0.60
CA GLU A 115 -23.85 2.05 1.09
C GLU A 115 -22.62 2.26 0.19
N ASP A 116 -22.81 2.59 -1.09
CA ASP A 116 -21.70 2.94 -1.99
C ASP A 116 -20.95 4.20 -1.52
N PHE A 117 -21.63 5.13 -0.83
CA PHE A 117 -20.98 6.28 -0.20
C PHE A 117 -20.16 5.86 1.03
N GLU A 118 -20.60 4.85 1.76
CA GLU A 118 -19.83 4.27 2.88
C GLU A 118 -18.56 3.61 2.34
N PHE A 119 -18.65 2.85 1.25
CA PHE A 119 -17.48 2.28 0.57
C PHE A 119 -16.49 3.37 0.13
N ILE A 120 -16.99 4.46 -0.49
CA ILE A 120 -16.15 5.61 -0.86
C ILE A 120 -15.45 6.15 0.38
N PHE A 121 -16.17 6.35 1.48
CA PHE A 121 -15.60 6.89 2.71
C PHE A 121 -14.54 5.97 3.31
N ASP A 122 -14.83 4.68 3.47
CA ASP A 122 -13.92 3.69 4.03
C ASP A 122 -12.61 3.60 3.23
N MET A 123 -12.70 3.51 1.90
CA MET A 123 -11.51 3.38 1.06
C MET A 123 -10.68 4.67 1.01
N LEU A 124 -11.31 5.85 1.09
CA LEU A 124 -10.60 7.12 1.23
C LEU A 124 -9.89 7.22 2.59
N MET A 125 -10.53 6.76 3.68
CA MET A 125 -9.95 6.77 5.03
C MET A 125 -8.79 5.78 5.18
N LEU A 126 -8.79 4.70 4.40
CA LEU A 126 -7.65 3.79 4.24
C LEU A 126 -6.46 4.45 3.49
N GLY A 127 -6.66 5.65 2.95
CA GLY A 127 -5.68 6.40 2.15
C GLY A 127 -5.62 5.93 0.69
N GLY A 128 -6.68 5.31 0.18
CA GLY A 128 -6.85 5.03 -1.24
C GLY A 128 -7.46 6.23 -1.98
N GLY A 129 -7.45 6.17 -3.31
CA GLY A 129 -8.25 7.01 -4.18
C GLY A 129 -9.44 6.23 -4.74
N VAL A 130 -10.61 6.83 -4.75
CA VAL A 130 -11.84 6.19 -5.26
C VAL A 130 -12.38 6.99 -6.43
N GLY A 131 -12.39 6.39 -7.62
CA GLY A 131 -13.19 6.88 -8.73
C GLY A 131 -14.63 6.40 -8.57
N PHE A 132 -15.61 7.19 -8.96
CA PHE A 132 -17.00 6.75 -8.90
C PHE A 132 -17.83 7.27 -10.07
N SER A 133 -18.84 6.48 -10.46
CA SER A 133 -19.81 6.85 -11.49
C SER A 133 -21.10 7.36 -10.86
N ILE A 134 -21.64 8.46 -11.40
CA ILE A 134 -22.92 9.08 -11.00
C ILE A 134 -23.89 9.12 -12.19
N GLU A 135 -24.09 7.98 -12.82
CA GLU A 135 -25.01 7.86 -13.94
C GLU A 135 -26.44 8.24 -13.57
N ARG A 136 -27.04 9.11 -14.38
CA ARG A 136 -28.37 9.67 -14.11
C ARG A 136 -29.42 8.59 -13.86
N ALA A 137 -29.38 7.48 -14.62
CA ALA A 137 -30.30 6.37 -14.46
C ALA A 137 -30.25 5.77 -13.05
N LYS A 138 -29.05 5.58 -12.50
CA LYS A 138 -28.81 5.00 -11.17
C LYS A 138 -29.18 5.96 -10.05
N ILE A 139 -28.84 7.25 -10.20
CA ILE A 139 -29.18 8.26 -9.19
C ILE A 139 -30.71 8.43 -9.03
N HIS A 140 -31.49 8.21 -10.09
CA HIS A 140 -32.95 8.25 -9.99
C HIS A 140 -33.57 7.03 -9.28
N GLU A 141 -32.83 5.94 -9.14
CA GLU A 141 -33.25 4.74 -8.39
C GLU A 141 -33.00 4.88 -6.88
N LEU A 142 -32.19 5.85 -6.46
CA LEU A 142 -31.91 6.11 -5.05
C LEU A 142 -33.19 6.48 -4.26
N PRO A 143 -33.26 6.08 -2.98
CA PRO A 143 -34.40 6.39 -2.14
C PRO A 143 -34.57 7.91 -1.99
N LYS A 144 -35.83 8.35 -1.90
CA LYS A 144 -36.14 9.75 -1.63
C LYS A 144 -35.61 10.14 -0.25
N VAL A 145 -34.97 11.30 -0.17
CA VAL A 145 -34.48 11.86 1.10
C VAL A 145 -35.66 12.08 2.04
N LYS A 146 -35.57 11.51 3.25
CA LYS A 146 -36.58 11.70 4.30
C LYS A 146 -36.50 13.14 4.82
N PRO A 147 -37.59 13.93 4.75
CA PRO A 147 -37.59 15.30 5.27
C PRO A 147 -37.73 15.30 6.81
N ASN A 148 -37.41 16.45 7.42
CA ASN A 148 -37.62 16.74 8.85
C ASN A 148 -36.94 15.75 9.80
N VAL A 149 -35.73 15.29 9.44
CA VAL A 149 -34.89 14.49 10.33
C VAL A 149 -34.19 15.42 11.33
N ALA A 150 -34.38 15.17 12.63
CA ALA A 150 -33.59 15.81 13.67
C ALA A 150 -32.29 15.02 13.86
N ILE A 151 -31.14 15.69 13.67
CA ILE A 151 -29.82 15.10 13.87
C ILE A 151 -29.21 15.71 15.13
N THR A 152 -28.86 14.88 16.10
CA THR A 152 -28.14 15.27 17.31
C THR A 152 -26.77 14.59 17.31
N HIS A 153 -25.71 15.39 17.37
CA HIS A 153 -24.35 14.89 17.55
C HIS A 153 -24.08 14.73 19.05
N GLU A 154 -23.97 13.49 19.51
CA GLU A 154 -23.56 13.18 20.88
C GLU A 154 -22.04 13.05 20.90
N ARG A 155 -21.38 13.85 21.74
CA ARG A 155 -19.92 13.76 21.94
C ARG A 155 -19.58 12.64 22.90
N THR A 156 -19.86 11.42 22.50
CA THR A 156 -19.34 10.22 23.15
C THR A 156 -17.98 9.87 22.55
N ASN A 157 -17.07 9.30 23.34
CA ASN A 157 -15.80 8.75 22.84
C ASN A 157 -16.05 7.32 22.34
N ASP A 158 -16.97 7.13 21.41
CA ASP A 158 -17.37 5.84 20.84
C ASP A 158 -16.68 5.51 19.51
N ALA A 159 -15.66 6.30 19.15
CA ALA A 159 -14.70 6.00 18.08
C ALA A 159 -13.49 5.22 18.60
#